data_AF-I7BSU5-F1
#
_entry.id   AF-I7BSU5-F1
#
_cell.length_a   1.000
_cell.length_b   1.000
_cell.length_c   1.000
_cell.angle_alpha   90.00
_cell.angle_beta   90.00
_cell.angle_gamma   90.00
#
_symmetry.space_group_name_H-M   'P 1'
#
loop_
_entity.id
_entity.type
_entity.pdbx_description
1 polymer ?
#
loop_
_entity_poly.entity_id
_entity_poly.type
_entity_poly.pdbx_seq_one_letter_code
_entity_poly.pdbx_strand_id
1 'polypeptide(L)'
;MDTNKMREQFEQWAKNRYSWHLHDDARDPEERTLASWNGDAYGNRIVEGMWQAWQASREAVVVELLADDGMDGHLWAPDVVAAIEAQGLKVAP
;
A
#
# COMPACT_ATOMS: atom_id res chain seq x y z
N MET A 1 -9.50 -2.67 3.67
CA MET A 1 -9.17 -3.28 2.37
C MET A 1 -8.90 -4.75 2.63
N ASP A 2 -9.43 -5.67 1.82
CA ASP A 2 -9.19 -7.11 2.01
C ASP A 2 -7.68 -7.41 1.85
N THR A 3 -7.07 -8.04 2.85
CA THR A 3 -5.62 -8.32 2.89
C THR A 3 -5.16 -9.09 1.65
N ASN A 4 -6.01 -9.96 1.11
CA ASN A 4 -5.71 -10.69 -0.12
C ASN A 4 -5.64 -9.76 -1.33
N LYS A 5 -6.56 -8.80 -1.43
CA LYS A 5 -6.58 -7.81 -2.53
C LYS A 5 -5.39 -6.86 -2.46
N MET A 6 -4.92 -6.51 -1.27
CA MET A 6 -3.73 -5.69 -1.08
C MET A 6 -2.45 -6.43 -1.50
N ARG A 7 -2.37 -7.73 -1.20
CA ARG A 7 -1.28 -8.61 -1.61
C ARG A 7 -1.20 -8.76 -3.14
N GLU A 8 -2.33 -9.02 -3.79
CA GLU A 8 -2.39 -9.11 -5.26
C GLU A 8 -1.88 -7.85 -5.96
N GLN A 9 -2.21 -6.66 -5.43
CA GLN A 9 -1.73 -5.39 -5.98
C GLN A 9 -0.22 -5.19 -5.80
N PHE A 10 0.32 -5.60 -4.65
CA PHE A 10 1.76 -5.60 -4.41
C PHE A 10 2.48 -6.49 -5.41
N GLU A 11 2.02 -7.74 -5.57
CA GLU A 11 2.61 -8.72 -6.48
C GLU A 11 2.58 -8.22 -7.93
N GLN A 12 1.47 -7.63 -8.36
CA GLN A 12 1.35 -7.05 -9.70
C GLN A 12 2.28 -5.85 -9.91
N TRP A 13 2.39 -4.95 -8.93
CA TRP A 13 3.31 -3.82 -8.99
C TRP A 13 4.78 -4.28 -9.04
N ALA A 14 5.16 -5.23 -8.18
CA ALA A 14 6.52 -5.76 -8.11
C ALA A 14 6.91 -6.43 -9.43
N LYS A 15 6.01 -7.24 -10.00
CA LYS A 15 6.18 -7.88 -11.31
C LYS A 15 6.40 -6.86 -12.43
N ASN A 16 5.59 -5.80 -12.46
CA ASN A 16 5.69 -4.77 -13.49
C ASN A 16 6.95 -3.90 -13.35
N ARG A 17 7.36 -3.57 -12.12
CA ARG A 17 8.44 -2.60 -11.90
C ARG A 17 9.84 -3.20 -11.98
N TYR A 18 9.99 -4.42 -11.47
CA TYR A 18 11.31 -5.05 -11.37
C TYR A 18 11.53 -6.14 -12.41
N SER A 19 10.58 -6.31 -13.34
CA SER A 19 10.56 -7.43 -14.28
C SER A 19 10.88 -8.73 -13.55
N TRP A 20 10.28 -8.91 -12.36
CA TRP A 20 10.45 -10.12 -11.57
C TRP A 20 9.90 -11.27 -12.40
N HIS A 21 10.81 -11.88 -13.15
CA HIS A 21 10.71 -13.27 -13.45
C HIS A 21 10.88 -13.90 -12.07
N LEU A 22 9.76 -14.25 -11.46
CA LEU A 22 9.69 -15.47 -10.67
C LEU A 22 10.18 -16.56 -11.63
N HIS A 23 11.51 -16.69 -11.80
CA HIS A 23 12.09 -17.63 -12.72
C HIS A 23 11.82 -18.99 -12.11
N ASP A 24 10.71 -19.56 -12.55
CA ASP A 24 10.41 -20.99 -12.49
C ASP A 24 11.47 -21.80 -13.26
N ASP A 25 12.34 -21.12 -14.02
CA ASP A 25 13.33 -21.69 -14.94
C ASP A 25 14.73 -21.92 -14.32
N ALA A 26 15.00 -21.43 -13.11
CA ALA A 26 16.26 -21.65 -12.37
C ALA A 26 16.05 -22.62 -11.18
N ARG A 27 15.31 -23.70 -11.43
CA ARG A 27 14.62 -24.52 -10.41
C ARG A 27 15.51 -25.52 -9.67
N ASP A 28 15.44 -25.48 -8.35
CA ASP A 28 15.44 -26.68 -7.50
C ASP A 28 13.95 -26.99 -7.18
N PRO A 29 13.41 -28.18 -7.51
CA PRO A 29 11.98 -28.48 -7.34
C PRO A 29 11.48 -28.49 -5.88
N GLU A 30 12.37 -28.53 -4.88
CA GLU A 30 12.01 -28.51 -3.46
C GLU A 30 12.16 -27.13 -2.79
N GLU A 31 12.84 -26.17 -3.44
CA GLU A 31 13.02 -24.83 -2.88
C GLU A 31 11.78 -23.99 -3.11
N ARG A 32 10.95 -23.93 -2.07
CA ARG A 32 9.93 -22.89 -1.86
C ARG A 32 10.46 -21.56 -2.39
N THR A 33 9.82 -21.09 -3.45
CA THR A 33 10.29 -19.93 -4.22
C THR A 33 10.58 -18.73 -3.32
N LEU A 34 11.47 -17.85 -3.78
CA LEU A 34 11.76 -16.57 -3.16
C LEU A 34 10.53 -15.64 -3.02
N ALA A 35 9.35 -16.04 -3.50
CA ALA A 35 8.07 -15.36 -3.24
C ALA A 35 6.98 -16.31 -2.71
N SER A 36 7.36 -17.42 -2.10
CA SER A 36 6.41 -18.30 -1.43
C SER A 36 5.85 -17.60 -0.19
N TRP A 37 4.58 -17.23 -0.29
CA TRP A 37 3.78 -16.79 0.83
C TRP A 37 3.43 -18.01 1.68
N ASN A 38 3.77 -17.99 2.97
CA ASN A 38 3.52 -19.12 3.87
C ASN A 38 2.16 -19.05 4.60
N GLY A 39 1.35 -18.03 4.31
CA GLY A 39 0.12 -17.72 5.05
C GLY A 39 0.21 -16.39 5.79
N ASP A 40 1.39 -16.04 6.29
CA ASP A 40 1.62 -14.88 7.16
C ASP A 40 2.71 -13.93 6.66
N ALA A 41 3.71 -14.45 5.93
CA ALA A 41 4.85 -13.70 5.43
C ALA A 41 5.43 -14.31 4.15
N TYR A 42 6.23 -13.53 3.43
CA TYR A 42 7.07 -14.05 2.36
C TYR A 42 8.32 -14.72 2.94
N GLY A 43 8.67 -15.91 2.43
CA GLY A 43 9.88 -16.62 2.87
C GLY A 43 11.19 -15.89 2.57
N ASN A 44 11.20 -14.97 1.60
CA ASN A 44 12.37 -14.17 1.26
C ASN A 44 12.35 -12.83 2.00
N ARG A 45 13.42 -12.55 2.74
CA ARG A 45 13.57 -11.31 3.53
C ARG A 45 13.46 -10.00 2.73
N ILE A 46 13.88 -9.99 1.46
CA ILE A 46 13.82 -8.80 0.60
C ILE A 46 12.39 -8.57 0.17
N VAL A 47 11.70 -9.63 -0.26
CA VAL A 47 10.28 -9.56 -0.64
C VAL A 47 9.42 -9.18 0.55
N GLU A 48 9.68 -9.77 1.72
CA GLU A 48 8.98 -9.44 2.97
C GLU A 48 9.21 -7.98 3.38
N GLY A 49 10.45 -7.48 3.32
CA GLY A 49 10.73 -6.08 3.60
C GLY A 49 10.03 -5.12 2.62
N MET A 50 9.95 -5.48 1.34
CA MET A 50 9.21 -4.72 0.34
C MET A 50 7.70 -4.75 0.59
N TRP A 51 7.15 -5.90 1.00
CA TRP A 51 5.76 -6.05 1.38
C TRP A 51 5.40 -5.18 2.58
N GLN A 52 6.23 -5.18 3.63
CA GLN A 52 6.04 -4.30 4.80
C GLN A 52 6.10 -2.83 4.43
N ALA A 53 7.07 -2.41 3.61
CA ALA A 53 7.16 -1.03 3.13
C ALA A 53 5.96 -0.65 2.25
N TRP A 54 5.46 -1.58 1.43
CA TRP A 54 4.28 -1.39 0.60
C TRP A 54 3.00 -1.22 1.43
N GLN A 55 2.87 -1.99 2.51
CA GLN A 55 1.78 -1.85 3.46
C GLN A 55 1.84 -0.50 4.17
N ALA A 56 3.00 -0.13 4.72
CA ALA A 56 3.20 1.15 5.38
C ALA A 56 2.93 2.34 4.46
N SER A 57 3.32 2.26 3.18
CA SER A 57 3.06 3.36 2.22
C SER A 57 1.58 3.52 1.84
N ARG A 58 0.72 2.58 2.23
CA ARG A 58 -0.71 2.54 1.93
C ARG A 58 -1.58 2.48 3.17
N GLU A 59 -0.96 2.63 4.34
CA GLU A 59 -1.70 2.89 5.55
C GLU A 59 -2.53 4.15 5.33
N ALA A 60 -3.81 4.05 5.64
CA ALA A 60 -4.74 5.14 5.38
C ALA A 60 -4.33 6.35 6.23
N VAL A 61 -4.00 7.46 5.59
CA VAL A 61 -3.82 8.73 6.30
C VAL A 61 -5.20 9.23 6.70
N VAL A 62 -5.42 9.32 8.00
CA VAL A 62 -6.62 9.92 8.57
C VAL A 62 -6.38 11.42 8.66
N VAL A 63 -7.10 12.21 7.86
CA VAL A 63 -7.10 13.66 7.95
C VAL A 63 -8.24 14.07 8.87
N GLU A 64 -7.92 14.62 10.03
CA GLU A 64 -8.91 15.21 10.91
C GLU A 64 -9.41 16.52 10.28
N LEU A 65 -10.71 16.59 10.02
CA LEU A 65 -11.36 17.79 9.54
C LEU A 65 -11.94 18.58 10.73
N LEU A 66 -12.11 19.88 10.53
CA LEU A 66 -12.81 20.72 11.51
C LEU A 66 -14.20 20.15 11.80
N ALA A 67 -14.63 20.26 13.06
CA ALA A 67 -15.97 19.89 13.45
C ALA A 67 -16.98 20.73 12.65
N ASP A 68 -18.07 20.09 12.21
CA ASP A 68 -19.15 20.72 11.45
C ASP A 68 -19.58 22.03 12.14
N ASP A 69 -19.48 23.14 11.41
CA ASP A 69 -19.80 24.49 11.89
C ASP A 69 -21.31 24.76 11.92
N GLY A 70 -22.13 23.71 11.71
CA GLY A 70 -23.57 23.77 11.68
C GLY A 70 -24.13 23.94 10.26
N MET A 71 -23.31 23.79 9.23
CA MET A 71 -23.68 23.87 7.81
C MET A 71 -24.04 22.50 7.21
N ASP A 72 -24.85 21.71 7.92
CA ASP A 72 -25.51 20.50 7.42
C ASP A 72 -24.54 19.52 6.71
N GLY A 73 -23.34 19.31 7.28
CA GLY A 73 -22.32 18.41 6.75
C GLY A 73 -21.48 18.98 5.60
N HIS A 74 -21.59 20.27 5.28
CA HIS A 74 -20.74 20.94 4.30
C HIS A 74 -19.56 21.64 4.97
N LEU A 75 -18.35 21.16 4.69
CA LEU A 75 -17.13 21.83 5.10
C LEU A 75 -16.66 22.81 4.02
N TRP A 76 -16.12 23.95 4.44
CA TRP A 76 -15.55 24.92 3.52
C TRP A 76 -14.30 24.35 2.84
N ALA A 77 -14.29 24.34 1.50
CA ALA A 77 -13.24 23.67 0.74
C ALA A 77 -11.81 24.12 1.11
N PRO A 78 -11.50 25.42 1.30
CA PRO A 78 -10.18 25.85 1.75
C PRO A 78 -9.73 25.27 3.09
N ASP A 79 -10.63 25.09 4.05
CA ASP A 79 -10.29 24.49 5.34
C ASP A 79 -9.99 23.00 5.21
N VAL A 80 -10.73 22.30 4.34
CA VAL A 80 -10.47 20.90 4.00
C VAL A 80 -9.11 20.77 3.31
N VAL A 81 -8.80 21.66 2.36
CA VAL A 81 -7.49 21.69 1.70
C VAL A 81 -6.38 21.93 2.71
N ALA A 82 -6.53 22.92 3.61
CA ALA A 82 -5.55 23.22 4.63
C ALA A 82 -5.32 22.05 5.60
N ALA A 83 -6.38 21.34 6.00
CA ALA A 83 -6.28 20.15 6.85
C ALA A 83 -5.52 19.00 6.15
N ILE A 84 -5.77 18.78 4.85
CA ILE A 84 -5.06 17.78 4.04
C ILE A 84 -3.58 18.17 3.88
N GLU A 85 -3.29 19.43 3.57
CA GLU A 85 -1.92 19.94 3.41
C GLU A 85 -1.12 19.92 4.71
N ALA A 86 -1.77 20.14 5.87
CA ALA A 86 -1.14 20.04 7.19
C ALA A 86 -0.61 18.63 7.49
N GLN A 87 -1.17 17.59 6.85
CA GLN A 87 -0.67 16.21 6.91
C GLN A 87 0.46 15.93 5.88
N GLY A 88 0.93 16.96 5.17
CA GLY A 88 1.98 16.84 4.15
C GLY A 88 1.51 16.25 2.82
N LEU A 89 0.19 16.14 2.62
CA LEU A 89 -0.41 15.66 1.37
C LEU A 89 -0.62 16.82 0.40
N LYS A 90 -0.46 16.56 -0.90
CA LYS A 90 -0.72 17.55 -1.95
C LYS A 90 -2.17 17.45 -2.41
N VAL A 91 -2.84 18.59 -2.51
CA VAL A 91 -4.20 18.69 -3.09
C VAL A 91 -4.11 19.23 -4.50
N ALA A 92 -4.85 18.62 -5.43
CA ALA A 92 -4.99 19.09 -6.81
C ALA A 92 -6.45 19.52 -7.09
N PRO A 93 -6.69 20.45 -8.02
CA PRO A 93 -8.03 20.96 -8.36
C PRO A 93 -8.93 19.92 -9.02
#